data_AF-A0AAD4JE57-F1
#
_entry.id   AF-A0AAD4JE57-F1
#
_cell.length_a   1.000
_cell.length_b   1.000
_cell.length_c   1.000
_cell.angle_alpha   90.00
_cell.angle_beta   90.00
_cell.angle_gamma   90.00
#
_symmetry.space_group_name_H-M   'P 1'
#
loop_
_entity.id
_entity.type
_entity.pdbx_description
1 polymer ?
#
loop_
_entity_poly.entity_id
_entity_poly.type
_entity_poly.pdbx_seq_one_letter_code
_entity_poly.pdbx_strand_id
1 'polypeptide(L)'
;MKKLCMSQLLGGQTLDLLQPVRCHEVEQLIEFLARKADAGKSVDIGSELIRLTNNVISRMVMSERCSGDEDEAGAVRKLIEETAFVLGKFNLSDYIWFCKNLDLQGFGKRLKKVRERFDEMMEKIIDEHQNKRRESKVDVKDLLDILLDLAKDPSSEMKLTRDNIKAVIMDLFAAGTDTTARAIEWALAELINHPN
;
A
#
# COMPACT_ATOMS: atom_id res chain seq x y z
N MET A 1 14.60 8.53 7.47
CA MET A 1 13.31 7.91 7.09
C MET A 1 12.12 8.39 7.91
N LYS A 2 11.99 8.07 9.21
CA LYS A 2 10.80 8.43 10.01
C LYS A 2 10.39 9.91 9.93
N LYS A 3 11.33 10.85 10.12
CA LYS A 3 11.08 12.31 10.00
C LYS A 3 10.53 12.68 8.61
N LEU A 4 11.09 12.09 7.55
CA LEU A 4 10.68 12.34 6.17
C LEU A 4 9.28 11.81 5.90
N CYS A 5 8.97 10.58 6.32
CA CYS A 5 7.62 10.03 6.17
C CYS A 5 6.60 10.90 6.90
N MET A 6 6.87 11.32 8.15
CA MET A 6 5.92 12.11 8.93
C MET A 6 5.75 13.55 8.42
N SER A 7 6.81 14.17 7.89
CA SER A 7 6.75 15.58 7.47
C SER A 7 6.37 15.76 6.00
N GLN A 8 6.82 14.87 5.11
CA GLN A 8 6.66 15.02 3.66
C GLN A 8 5.57 14.11 3.10
N LEU A 9 5.47 12.86 3.56
CA LEU A 9 4.49 11.90 2.99
C LEU A 9 3.14 11.96 3.72
N LEU A 10 3.19 11.99 5.05
CA LEU A 10 2.04 12.00 5.94
C LEU A 10 1.82 13.39 6.58
N GLY A 11 2.51 14.41 6.07
CA GLY A 11 2.32 15.79 6.49
C GLY A 11 0.99 16.36 5.99
N GLY A 12 0.46 17.39 6.67
CA GLY A 12 -0.84 17.98 6.35
C GLY A 12 -1.00 18.37 4.88
N GLN A 13 0.01 19.00 4.29
CA GLN A 13 -0.02 19.42 2.87
C GLN A 13 -0.23 18.24 1.91
N THR A 14 0.46 17.13 2.13
CA THR A 14 0.34 15.93 1.28
C THR A 14 -0.98 15.20 1.54
N LEU A 15 -1.45 15.21 2.79
CA LEU A 15 -2.77 14.67 3.11
C LEU A 15 -3.88 15.47 2.40
N ASP A 16 -3.79 16.79 2.37
CA ASP A 16 -4.74 17.66 1.67
C ASP A 16 -4.68 17.43 0.15
N LEU A 17 -3.47 17.33 -0.42
CA LEU A 17 -3.27 17.00 -1.83
C LEU A 17 -3.93 15.67 -2.22
N LEU A 18 -3.84 14.67 -1.36
CA LEU A 18 -4.37 13.32 -1.58
C LEU A 18 -5.81 13.14 -1.07
N GLN A 19 -6.42 14.19 -0.52
CA GLN A 19 -7.82 14.15 -0.06
C GLN A 19 -8.80 13.78 -1.17
N PRO A 20 -8.72 14.34 -2.40
CA PRO A 20 -9.66 14.01 -3.46
C PRO A 20 -9.65 12.53 -3.83
N VAL A 21 -8.48 11.88 -3.75
CA VAL A 21 -8.36 10.43 -3.98
C VAL A 21 -9.17 9.65 -2.96
N ARG A 22 -9.00 9.97 -1.66
CA ARG A 22 -9.73 9.29 -0.57
C ARG A 22 -11.23 9.52 -0.65
N CYS A 23 -11.66 10.77 -0.87
CA CYS A 23 -13.08 11.10 -1.03
C CYS A 23 -13.69 10.33 -2.19
N HIS A 24 -13.01 10.30 -3.34
CA HIS A 24 -13.53 9.61 -4.52
C HIS A 24 -13.68 8.09 -4.32
N GLU A 25 -12.73 7.42 -3.65
CA GLU A 25 -12.86 5.99 -3.35
C GLU A 25 -14.00 5.70 -2.35
N VAL A 26 -14.18 6.56 -1.35
CA VAL A 26 -15.28 6.43 -0.38
C VAL A 26 -16.63 6.64 -1.06
N GLU A 27 -16.76 7.63 -1.94
CA GLU A 27 -17.97 7.86 -2.74
C GLU A 27 -18.33 6.62 -3.56
N GLN A 28 -17.35 5.99 -4.22
CA GLN A 28 -17.59 4.76 -4.97
C GLN A 28 -18.08 3.60 -4.11
N LEU A 29 -17.53 3.45 -2.90
CA LEU A 29 -18.02 2.44 -1.95
C LEU A 29 -19.47 2.73 -1.54
N ILE A 30 -19.80 3.98 -1.22
CA ILE A 30 -21.15 4.38 -0.82
C ILE A 30 -22.14 4.11 -1.97
N GLU A 31 -21.81 4.48 -3.20
CA GLU A 31 -22.64 4.20 -4.37
C GLU A 31 -22.84 2.69 -4.58
N PHE A 32 -21.78 1.89 -4.41
CA PHE A 32 -21.86 0.44 -4.52
C PHE A 32 -22.81 -0.15 -3.45
N LEU A 33 -22.69 0.29 -2.20
CA LEU A 33 -23.53 -0.14 -1.10
C LEU A 33 -24.99 0.27 -1.31
N ALA A 34 -25.24 1.49 -1.80
CA ALA A 34 -26.60 1.97 -2.12
C ALA A 34 -27.26 1.08 -3.17
N ARG A 35 -26.56 0.77 -4.28
CA ARG A 35 -27.09 -0.13 -5.33
C ARG A 35 -27.38 -1.54 -4.80
N LYS A 36 -26.59 -2.04 -3.86
CA LYS A 36 -26.82 -3.35 -3.22
C LYS A 36 -28.02 -3.33 -2.28
N ALA A 37 -28.19 -2.23 -1.55
CA ALA A 37 -29.35 -2.01 -0.68
C ALA A 37 -30.64 -1.95 -1.49
N ASP A 38 -30.66 -1.21 -2.60
CA ASP A 38 -31.82 -1.15 -3.52
C ASP A 38 -32.20 -2.52 -4.08
N ALA A 39 -31.20 -3.37 -4.32
CA ALA A 39 -31.40 -4.74 -4.78
C ALA A 39 -31.73 -5.73 -3.64
N GLY A 40 -31.75 -5.30 -2.38
CA GLY A 40 -31.97 -6.16 -1.21
C GLY A 40 -30.91 -7.24 -1.02
N LYS A 41 -29.67 -7.01 -1.50
CA LYS A 41 -28.59 -8.01 -1.47
C LYS A 41 -27.65 -7.77 -0.29
N SER A 42 -27.28 -8.86 0.40
CA SER A 42 -26.22 -8.83 1.39
C SER A 42 -24.87 -8.50 0.76
N VAL A 43 -24.03 -7.81 1.52
CA VAL A 43 -22.66 -7.44 1.12
C VAL A 43 -21.69 -7.96 2.17
N ASP A 44 -20.61 -8.58 1.71
CA ASP A 44 -19.45 -8.84 2.56
C ASP A 44 -18.66 -7.53 2.69
N ILE A 45 -18.86 -6.83 3.80
CA ILE A 45 -18.22 -5.52 4.01
C ILE A 45 -16.71 -5.63 4.21
N GLY A 46 -16.22 -6.75 4.73
CA GLY A 46 -14.80 -6.96 4.99
C GLY A 46 -13.99 -6.97 3.69
N SER A 47 -14.42 -7.74 2.70
CA SER A 47 -13.76 -7.77 1.39
C SER A 47 -13.86 -6.44 0.64
N GLU A 48 -14.98 -5.73 0.79
CA GLU A 48 -15.20 -4.41 0.20
C GLU A 48 -14.32 -3.33 0.83
N LEU A 49 -14.13 -3.35 2.15
CA LEU A 49 -13.21 -2.45 2.86
C LEU A 49 -11.75 -2.73 2.52
N ILE A 50 -11.38 -4.01 2.38
CA ILE A 50 -10.05 -4.38 1.88
C ILE A 50 -9.85 -3.82 0.46
N ARG A 51 -10.85 -3.93 -0.43
CA ARG A 51 -10.77 -3.34 -1.76
C ARG A 51 -10.61 -1.82 -1.69
N LEU A 52 -11.39 -1.15 -0.84
CA LEU A 52 -11.31 0.30 -0.63
C LEU A 52 -9.89 0.73 -0.20
N THR A 53 -9.34 0.13 0.86
CA THR A 53 -8.03 0.56 1.40
C THR A 53 -6.89 0.29 0.42
N ASN A 54 -6.98 -0.81 -0.33
CA ASN A 54 -6.03 -1.11 -1.42
C ASN A 54 -6.09 -0.08 -2.54
N ASN A 55 -7.29 0.29 -3.02
CA ASN A 55 -7.44 1.31 -4.04
C ASN A 55 -6.94 2.67 -3.58
N VAL A 56 -7.26 3.07 -2.34
CA VAL A 56 -6.80 4.32 -1.76
C VAL A 56 -5.28 4.39 -1.75
N ILE A 57 -4.61 3.37 -1.19
CA ILE A 57 -3.14 3.37 -1.10
C ILE A 57 -2.50 3.29 -2.48
N SER A 58 -3.00 2.43 -3.36
CA SER A 58 -2.50 2.33 -4.73
C SER A 58 -2.52 3.67 -5.46
N ARG A 59 -3.65 4.37 -5.40
CA ARG A 59 -3.78 5.67 -6.07
C ARG A 59 -2.98 6.76 -5.37
N MET A 60 -2.86 6.70 -4.05
CA MET A 60 -2.02 7.66 -3.33
C MET A 60 -0.53 7.47 -3.60
N VAL A 61 -0.08 6.23 -3.84
CA VAL A 61 1.33 5.92 -4.05
C VAL A 61 1.74 6.00 -5.52
N MET A 62 0.92 5.50 -6.44
CA MET A 62 1.26 5.32 -7.85
C MET A 62 0.28 5.99 -8.82
N SER A 63 -0.71 6.75 -8.32
CA SER A 63 -1.79 7.36 -9.14
C SER A 63 -2.67 6.38 -9.93
N GLU A 64 -2.42 5.07 -9.86
CA GLU A 64 -3.19 4.02 -10.53
C GLU A 64 -4.15 3.31 -9.57
N ARG A 65 -5.28 2.82 -10.10
CA ARG A 65 -6.25 2.01 -9.36
C ARG A 65 -5.89 0.52 -9.45
N CYS A 66 -6.12 -0.21 -8.37
CA CYS A 66 -6.19 -1.68 -8.44
C CYS A 66 -7.55 -2.08 -9.05
N SER A 67 -7.65 -2.18 -10.38
CA SER A 67 -8.89 -2.67 -11.02
C SER A 67 -8.93 -4.21 -11.11
N GLY A 68 -7.80 -4.89 -10.87
CA GLY A 68 -7.69 -6.34 -10.74
C GLY A 68 -6.24 -6.81 -10.51
N ASP A 69 -6.03 -8.12 -10.58
CA ASP A 69 -4.70 -8.77 -10.46
C ASP A 69 -3.80 -8.56 -11.69
N GLU A 70 -4.36 -8.08 -12.80
CA GLU A 70 -3.66 -7.86 -14.07
C GLU A 70 -2.98 -6.49 -14.16
N ASP A 71 -3.37 -5.55 -13.30
CA ASP A 71 -2.76 -4.21 -13.24
C ASP A 71 -1.52 -4.19 -12.33
N GLU A 72 -0.61 -3.25 -12.57
CA GLU A 72 0.66 -3.13 -11.82
C GLU A 72 0.43 -3.04 -10.31
N ALA A 73 -0.54 -2.24 -9.89
CA ALA A 73 -0.87 -2.10 -8.48
C ALA A 73 -1.48 -3.36 -7.85
N GLY A 74 -2.21 -4.17 -8.63
CA GLY A 74 -2.73 -5.46 -8.20
C GLY A 74 -1.61 -6.48 -8.00
N ALA A 75 -0.65 -6.52 -8.93
CA ALA A 75 0.56 -7.33 -8.80
C ALA A 75 1.39 -6.91 -7.57
N VAL A 76 1.54 -5.60 -7.33
CA VAL A 76 2.20 -5.05 -6.13
C VAL A 76 1.53 -5.54 -4.86
N ARG A 77 0.21 -5.36 -4.80
CA ARG A 77 -0.60 -5.80 -3.66
C ARG A 77 -0.42 -7.29 -3.37
N LYS A 78 -0.49 -8.15 -4.39
CA LYS A 78 -0.39 -9.62 -4.23
C LYS A 78 0.96 -10.05 -3.66
N LEU A 79 2.05 -9.41 -4.11
CA LEU A 79 3.37 -9.65 -3.56
C LEU A 79 3.48 -9.19 -2.11
N ILE A 80 2.81 -8.09 -1.76
CA ILE A 80 2.80 -7.56 -0.40
C ILE A 80 1.94 -8.40 0.53
N GLU A 81 0.80 -8.91 0.08
CA GLU A 81 -0.01 -9.88 0.83
C GLU A 81 0.78 -11.17 1.07
N GLU A 82 1.52 -11.67 0.07
CA GLU A 82 2.40 -12.83 0.26
C GLU A 82 3.54 -12.52 1.24
N THR A 83 4.10 -11.32 1.20
CA THR A 83 5.12 -10.86 2.16
C THR A 83 4.57 -10.83 3.58
N ALA A 84 3.42 -10.19 3.80
CA ALA A 84 2.76 -10.10 5.09
C ALA A 84 2.41 -11.49 5.63
N PHE A 85 1.96 -12.41 4.77
CA PHE A 85 1.68 -13.79 5.15
C PHE A 85 2.92 -14.56 5.60
N VAL A 86 4.07 -14.35 4.94
CA VAL A 86 5.33 -14.99 5.36
C VAL A 86 5.85 -14.39 6.66
N LEU A 87 5.79 -13.06 6.81
CA LEU A 87 6.24 -12.35 8.02
C LEU A 87 5.33 -12.60 9.24
N GLY A 88 4.03 -12.82 9.01
CA GLY A 88 3.07 -13.10 10.09
C GLY A 88 3.11 -14.54 10.61
N LYS A 89 3.90 -15.43 9.99
CA LYS A 89 4.00 -16.83 10.41
C LYS A 89 5.04 -17.04 11.49
N PHE A 90 4.75 -17.98 12.39
CA PHE A 90 5.71 -18.45 13.37
C PHE A 90 6.92 -19.09 12.67
N ASN A 91 8.09 -18.48 12.86
CA ASN A 91 9.36 -18.94 12.29
C ASN A 91 10.30 -19.39 13.42
N LEU A 92 10.59 -20.69 13.46
CA LEU A 92 11.49 -21.34 14.42
C LEU A 92 12.88 -20.68 14.47
N SER A 93 13.37 -20.17 13.34
CA SER A 93 14.66 -19.49 13.26
C SER A 93 14.70 -18.16 14.03
N ASP A 94 13.55 -17.56 14.32
CA ASP A 94 13.45 -16.31 15.08
C ASP A 94 13.42 -16.53 16.60
N TYR A 95 12.98 -17.73 17.03
CA TYR A 95 12.86 -18.08 18.46
C TYR A 95 13.99 -18.98 18.97
N ILE A 96 14.59 -19.80 18.10
CA ILE A 96 15.63 -20.76 18.46
C ILE A 96 16.96 -20.34 17.85
N TRP A 97 17.88 -19.87 18.70
CA TRP A 97 19.14 -19.24 18.28
C TRP A 97 20.01 -20.12 17.37
N PHE A 98 20.03 -21.44 17.56
CA PHE A 98 20.83 -22.35 16.72
C PHE A 98 20.15 -22.71 15.39
N CYS A 99 18.85 -22.43 15.24
CA CYS A 99 18.10 -22.62 13.99
C CYS A 99 18.14 -21.39 13.07
N LYS A 100 18.77 -20.29 13.50
CA LYS A 100 18.74 -18.98 12.84
C LYS A 100 19.16 -19.02 11.36
N ASN A 101 20.11 -19.88 11.00
CA ASN A 101 20.66 -19.95 9.65
C ASN A 101 20.18 -21.18 8.85
N LEU A 102 19.31 -22.01 9.41
CA LEU A 102 18.91 -23.28 8.82
C LEU A 102 17.73 -23.17 7.85
N ASP A 103 16.95 -22.08 7.92
CA ASP A 103 15.73 -21.86 7.13
C ASP A 103 14.84 -23.13 7.08
N LEU A 104 14.62 -23.76 8.24
CA LEU A 104 13.97 -25.08 8.35
C LEU A 104 12.55 -25.10 7.77
N GLN A 105 11.88 -23.95 7.78
CA GLN A 105 10.52 -23.77 7.25
C GLN A 105 10.49 -23.17 5.84
N GLY A 106 11.66 -22.86 5.25
CA GLY A 106 11.79 -22.30 3.90
C GLY A 106 11.28 -20.86 3.75
N PHE A 107 11.02 -20.16 4.87
CA PHE A 107 10.53 -18.78 4.86
C PHE A 107 11.57 -17.80 4.32
N GLY A 108 12.86 -18.01 4.61
CA GLY A 108 13.94 -17.18 4.10
C GLY A 108 14.03 -17.23 2.57
N LYS A 109 14.01 -18.44 2.00
CA LYS A 109 13.98 -18.62 0.53
C LYS A 109 12.72 -18.01 -0.09
N ARG A 110 11.56 -18.19 0.53
CA ARG A 110 10.31 -17.62 0.03
C ARG A 110 10.31 -16.10 0.08
N LEU A 111 10.75 -15.50 1.18
CA LEU A 111 10.87 -14.06 1.34
C LEU A 111 11.87 -13.47 0.33
N LYS A 112 12.98 -14.15 0.08
CA LYS A 112 13.95 -13.74 -0.96
C LYS A 112 13.30 -13.70 -2.34
N LYS A 113 12.55 -14.74 -2.72
CA LYS A 113 11.86 -14.80 -4.02
C LYS A 113 10.79 -13.71 -4.16
N VAL A 114 10.03 -13.45 -3.09
CA VAL A 114 9.02 -12.38 -3.08
C VAL A 114 9.68 -11.01 -3.17
N ARG A 115 10.79 -10.80 -2.45
CA ARG A 115 11.58 -9.57 -2.52
C ARG A 115 12.14 -9.34 -3.92
N GLU A 116 12.70 -10.34 -4.57
CA GLU A 116 13.21 -10.24 -5.94
C GLU A 116 12.12 -9.81 -6.92
N ARG A 117 10.94 -10.44 -6.85
CA ARG A 117 9.78 -10.07 -7.68
C ARG A 117 9.29 -8.65 -7.40
N PHE A 118 9.23 -8.27 -6.12
CA PHE A 118 8.83 -6.92 -5.73
C PHE A 118 9.83 -5.89 -6.24
N ASP A 119 11.11 -6.19 -6.16
CA ASP A 119 12.19 -5.33 -6.65
C ASP A 119 12.08 -5.10 -8.15
N GLU A 120 11.98 -6.18 -8.95
CA GLU A 120 11.86 -6.10 -10.42
C GLU A 120 10.64 -5.28 -10.86
N MET A 121 9.51 -5.47 -10.20
CA MET A 121 8.26 -4.77 -10.52
C MET A 121 8.33 -3.29 -10.09
N MET A 122 8.84 -2.99 -8.90
CA MET A 122 9.01 -1.60 -8.46
C MET A 122 10.02 -0.83 -9.31
N GLU A 123 11.10 -1.47 -9.77
CA GLU A 123 12.05 -0.84 -10.68
C GLU A 123 11.37 -0.42 -11.99
N LYS A 124 10.52 -1.28 -12.56
CA LYS A 124 9.72 -0.94 -13.75
C LYS A 124 8.79 0.24 -13.49
N ILE A 125 8.01 0.19 -12.40
CA ILE A 125 7.07 1.27 -12.03
C ILE A 125 7.81 2.60 -11.88
N ILE A 126 8.96 2.61 -11.19
CA ILE A 126 9.74 3.83 -11.00
C ILE A 126 10.23 4.37 -12.35
N ASP A 127 10.69 3.51 -13.25
CA ASP A 127 11.21 3.93 -14.56
C ASP A 127 10.09 4.46 -15.46
N GLU A 128 8.92 3.82 -15.45
CA GLU A 128 7.72 4.29 -16.14
C GLU A 128 7.23 5.64 -15.62
N HIS A 129 7.15 5.82 -14.29
CA HIS A 129 6.83 7.11 -13.67
C HIS A 129 7.82 8.20 -14.06
N GLN A 130 9.12 7.89 -14.08
CA GLN A 130 10.15 8.85 -14.50
C GLN A 130 10.04 9.23 -15.97
N ASN A 131 9.62 8.32 -16.84
CA ASN A 131 9.40 8.58 -18.26
C ASN A 131 8.14 9.43 -18.47
N LYS A 132 7.01 9.08 -17.83
CA LYS A 132 5.76 9.86 -17.86
C LYS A 132 6.00 11.32 -17.44
N ARG A 133 6.78 11.54 -16.38
CA ARG A 133 7.20 12.87 -15.90
C ARG A 133 8.02 13.70 -16.89
N ARG A 134 8.74 13.08 -17.83
CA ARG A 134 9.50 13.80 -18.86
C ARG A 134 8.59 14.29 -19.99
N GLU A 135 7.47 13.59 -20.20
CA GLU A 135 6.53 13.82 -21.29
C GLU A 135 5.36 14.74 -20.90
N SER A 136 4.90 14.67 -19.65
CA SER A 136 3.82 15.51 -19.11
C SER A 136 4.39 16.69 -18.27
N LYS A 137 3.86 17.91 -18.46
CA LYS A 137 4.19 19.10 -17.65
C LYS A 137 3.21 19.36 -16.50
N VAL A 138 2.17 18.55 -16.39
CA VAL A 138 1.08 18.73 -15.44
C VAL A 138 0.80 17.37 -14.86
N ASP A 139 1.23 17.12 -13.62
CA ASP A 139 0.83 15.92 -12.92
C ASP A 139 0.50 16.20 -11.46
N VAL A 140 -0.60 15.59 -11.02
CA VAL A 140 -0.95 15.46 -9.61
C VAL A 140 0.14 14.63 -8.97
N LYS A 141 0.90 15.21 -8.04
CA LYS A 141 2.00 14.50 -7.37
C LYS A 141 1.43 13.40 -6.47
N ASP A 142 1.82 12.16 -6.74
CA ASP A 142 1.65 11.04 -5.81
C ASP A 142 2.83 10.91 -4.81
N LEU A 143 2.76 9.93 -3.92
CA LEU A 143 3.81 9.72 -2.93
C LEU A 143 5.12 9.21 -3.55
N LEU A 144 5.07 8.42 -4.62
CA LEU A 144 6.27 7.97 -5.34
C LEU A 144 6.99 9.18 -5.95
N ASP A 145 6.23 10.08 -6.54
CA ASP A 145 6.66 11.36 -7.08
C ASP A 145 7.38 12.24 -6.05
N ILE A 146 6.80 12.37 -4.86
CA ILE A 146 7.42 13.10 -3.75
C ILE A 146 8.72 12.44 -3.30
N LEU A 147 8.74 11.10 -3.19
CA LEU A 147 9.94 10.34 -2.84
C LEU A 147 11.06 10.49 -3.88
N LEU A 148 10.73 10.49 -5.17
CA LEU A 148 11.69 10.68 -6.25
C LEU A 148 12.25 12.11 -6.28
N ASP A 149 11.43 13.12 -5.99
CA ASP A 149 11.88 14.51 -5.87
C ASP A 149 12.86 14.67 -4.71
N LEU A 150 12.55 14.09 -3.55
CA LEU A 150 13.41 14.10 -2.37
C LEU A 150 14.73 13.34 -2.59
N ALA A 151 14.72 12.29 -3.41
CA ALA A 151 15.94 11.56 -3.77
C ALA A 151 16.87 12.36 -4.70
N LYS A 152 16.32 13.27 -5.50
CA LYS A 152 17.09 14.14 -6.41
C LYS A 152 17.55 15.44 -5.75
N ASP A 153 16.97 15.83 -4.62
CA ASP A 153 17.30 17.07 -3.93
C ASP A 153 18.74 17.03 -3.35
N PRO A 154 19.67 17.84 -3.89
CA PRO A 154 21.05 17.88 -3.41
C PRO A 154 21.19 18.53 -2.03
N SER A 155 20.15 19.26 -1.57
CA SER A 155 20.12 19.95 -0.28
C SER A 155 19.51 19.11 0.86
N SER A 156 18.96 17.93 0.53
CA SER A 156 18.37 17.05 1.53
C SER A 156 19.43 16.54 2.53
N GLU A 157 19.13 16.67 3.83
CA GLU A 157 19.94 16.12 4.93
C GLU A 157 20.14 14.59 4.80
N MET A 158 19.21 13.90 4.11
CA MET A 158 19.25 12.47 3.88
C MET A 158 19.14 12.16 2.38
N LYS A 159 20.19 11.56 1.82
CA LYS A 159 20.15 11.03 0.45
C LYS A 159 19.33 9.74 0.42
N LEU A 160 18.12 9.82 -0.14
CA LEU A 160 17.29 8.64 -0.38
C LEU A 160 17.87 7.83 -1.54
N THR A 161 18.09 6.54 -1.31
CA THR A 161 18.38 5.58 -2.39
C THR A 161 17.09 5.00 -2.97
N ARG A 162 17.15 4.43 -4.18
CA ARG A 162 16.01 3.69 -4.77
C ARG A 162 15.54 2.57 -3.84
N ASP A 163 16.46 1.88 -3.17
CA ASP A 163 16.11 0.84 -2.19
C ASP A 163 15.32 1.40 -1.00
N ASN A 164 15.63 2.62 -0.54
CA ASN A 164 14.84 3.27 0.50
C ASN A 164 13.42 3.61 0.03
N ILE A 165 13.27 4.05 -1.23
CA ILE A 165 11.97 4.34 -1.83
C ILE A 165 11.13 3.06 -1.91
N LYS A 166 11.69 2.00 -2.48
CA LYS A 166 11.05 0.68 -2.60
C LYS A 166 10.61 0.14 -1.23
N ALA A 167 11.48 0.26 -0.22
CA ALA A 167 11.15 -0.17 1.14
C ALA A 167 10.00 0.64 1.77
N VAL A 168 9.99 1.97 1.61
CA VAL A 168 8.89 2.81 2.13
C VAL A 168 7.57 2.47 1.46
N ILE A 169 7.57 2.26 0.14
CA ILE A 169 6.37 1.88 -0.59
C ILE A 169 5.85 0.53 -0.09
N MET A 170 6.74 -0.46 0.06
CA MET A 170 6.39 -1.76 0.63
C MET A 170 5.72 -1.62 2.01
N ASP A 171 6.31 -0.82 2.90
CA ASP A 171 5.78 -0.57 4.24
C ASP A 171 4.41 0.12 4.21
N LEU A 172 4.20 1.10 3.32
CA LEU A 172 2.92 1.82 3.19
C LEU A 172 1.78 0.88 2.78
N PHE A 173 2.00 0.03 1.79
CA PHE A 173 1.02 -0.94 1.34
C PHE A 173 0.79 -2.06 2.37
N ALA A 174 1.86 -2.59 2.98
CA ALA A 174 1.74 -3.67 3.95
C ALA A 174 1.00 -3.22 5.21
N ALA A 175 1.35 -2.04 5.74
CA ALA A 175 0.79 -1.54 6.99
C ALA A 175 -0.57 -0.85 6.79
N GLY A 176 -0.79 -0.15 5.67
CA GLY A 176 -1.95 0.73 5.52
C GLY A 176 -3.23 0.05 5.00
N THR A 177 -3.15 -1.18 4.49
CA THR A 177 -4.28 -1.85 3.82
C THR A 177 -5.14 -2.65 4.79
N ASP A 178 -4.65 -3.79 5.28
CA ASP A 178 -5.41 -4.71 6.14
C ASP A 178 -5.74 -4.08 7.50
N THR A 179 -4.79 -3.38 8.12
CA THR A 179 -5.02 -2.77 9.45
C THR A 179 -6.18 -1.77 9.43
N THR A 180 -6.22 -0.89 8.42
CA THR A 180 -7.28 0.11 8.24
C THR A 180 -8.61 -0.55 7.92
N ALA A 181 -8.61 -1.56 7.03
CA ALA A 181 -9.83 -2.27 6.66
C ALA A 181 -10.46 -2.96 7.87
N ARG A 182 -9.64 -3.66 8.68
CA ARG A 182 -10.08 -4.33 9.90
C ARG A 182 -10.57 -3.35 10.95
N ALA A 183 -9.91 -2.21 11.13
CA ALA A 183 -10.36 -1.20 12.07
C ALA A 183 -11.76 -0.68 11.71
N ILE A 184 -12.02 -0.40 10.42
CA ILE A 184 -13.33 0.06 9.95
C ILE A 184 -14.37 -1.06 10.05
N GLU A 185 -14.02 -2.29 9.70
CA GLU A 185 -14.89 -3.47 9.82
C GLU A 185 -15.38 -3.65 11.26
N TRP A 186 -14.47 -3.61 12.23
CA TRP A 186 -14.80 -3.68 13.65
C TRP A 186 -15.65 -2.50 14.10
N ALA A 187 -15.33 -1.28 13.66
CA ALA A 187 -16.13 -0.10 13.99
C ALA A 187 -17.58 -0.23 13.48
N LEU A 188 -17.77 -0.73 12.25
CA LEU A 188 -19.11 -0.97 11.70
C LEU A 188 -19.84 -2.10 12.45
N ALA A 189 -19.15 -3.18 12.79
CA ALA A 189 -19.73 -4.26 13.59
C ALA A 189 -20.18 -3.77 14.96
N GLU A 190 -19.38 -2.94 15.64
CA GLU A 190 -19.74 -2.34 16.92
C GLU A 190 -20.95 -1.41 16.81
N LEU A 191 -21.01 -0.56 15.77
CA LEU A 191 -22.16 0.31 15.51
C LEU A 191 -23.45 -0.46 15.24
N ILE A 192 -23.38 -1.58 14.51
CA ILE A 192 -24.54 -2.44 14.22
C ILE A 192 -25.03 -3.13 15.50
N ASN A 193 -24.11 -3.58 16.36
CA ASN A 193 -24.45 -4.26 17.61
C ASN A 193 -24.91 -3.29 18.71
N HIS A 194 -24.56 -2.00 18.61
CA HIS A 194 -24.93 -0.95 19.57
C HIS A 194 -25.66 0.21 18.87
N PRO A 195 -26.93 0.02 18.44
CA PRO A 195 -27.66 1.00 17.63
C PRO A 195 -28.21 2.21 18.39
N ASN A 196 -27.94 2.34 19.70
CA ASN A 196 -28.48 3.40 20.58
C ASN A 196 -27.45 4.50 20.84
#